data_AF-A0A2J7QSC0-F1
#
_entry.id   AF-A0A2J7QSC0-F1
#
_cell.length_a   1.000
_cell.length_b   1.000
_cell.length_c   1.000
_cell.angle_alpha   90.00
_cell.angle_beta   90.00
_cell.angle_gamma   90.00
#
_symmetry.space_group_name_H-M   'P 1'
#
loop_
_entity.id
_entity.type
_entity.pdbx_description
1 polymer ?
#
loop_
_entity_poly.entity_id
_entity_poly.type
_entity_poly.pdbx_seq_one_letter_code
_entity_poly.pdbx_strand_id
1 'polypeptide(L)'
;MERLSSSLSVEAARLLAAIIRNTRQRPQGRRRDIEEKVLALLKCSPKSYILLCTLLPLLSRRSLQSVLSTVPFRTGINAHVFRALEQSLQKISDRDRYCCLMFDEMSIRENLHFNQKFDCIEGFEVCGSQGRTCSIANHALLFMIHDLQRKWKKPVAYYFTHGSREAEMIVQYLKEVLDACQKVVATVCDIGANGVKALKLGCFQRKPLFRFYNQEIATVYDPPHLLKCTQNLFLKHDVQLKSEHVGTQLPVVAKWDHILKLYEIDKTRPFCQLYRLTDTHLNPTAQSSMNVRLAARVMSRTVAASLNVLVATGECSSEYMAAAVFVEEVDNLFDSFNGGTSVGQGKTLHCPLSDNRPHIELWKKASMGIKSWIFLKDGKPTFLHPPPSQNGWLIDITAAQHVWRTLKEAGFQHLHTQNLNQDPLANTFGAIRLNCGSNNNPIVGQFVDALKISIINGLAFRGLGELIMRMMVLLFWIIYNRFSGHLKLLHKILPEVMTRKYLLVCLRVSMLLSNYRWT
;
A
#
# COMPACT_ATOMS: atom_id res chain seq x y z
N MET A 1 34.74 -1.99 19.58
CA MET A 1 34.04 -2.22 18.29
C MET A 1 33.57 -3.66 18.18
N GLU A 2 34.42 -4.66 18.44
CA GLU A 2 34.06 -6.09 18.40
C GLU A 2 32.86 -6.48 19.29
N ARG A 3 32.77 -5.92 20.52
CA ARG A 3 31.61 -6.15 21.41
C ARG A 3 30.29 -5.51 20.94
N LEU A 4 30.35 -4.48 20.09
CA LEU A 4 29.17 -3.78 19.57
C LEU A 4 28.75 -4.35 18.20
N SER A 5 29.68 -4.89 17.41
CA SER A 5 29.39 -5.41 16.06
C SER A 5 28.60 -6.72 16.07
N SER A 6 28.63 -7.51 17.15
CA SER A 6 27.77 -8.68 17.30
C SER A 6 26.28 -8.33 17.45
N SER A 7 25.98 -7.07 17.80
CA SER A 7 24.63 -6.56 18.05
C SER A 7 24.18 -5.49 17.06
N LEU A 8 24.98 -5.15 16.06
CA LEU A 8 24.67 -4.10 15.08
C LEU A 8 24.78 -4.67 13.67
N SER A 9 23.92 -4.18 12.75
CA SER A 9 24.08 -4.52 11.34
C SER A 9 25.45 -4.01 10.82
N VAL A 10 25.93 -4.55 9.71
CA VAL A 10 27.21 -4.14 9.13
C VAL A 10 27.20 -2.65 8.77
N GLU A 11 26.07 -2.17 8.25
CA GLU A 11 25.81 -0.78 7.88
C GLU A 11 25.82 0.15 9.10
N ALA A 12 25.17 -0.29 10.17
CA ALA A 12 25.13 0.37 11.44
C ALA A 12 26.51 0.56 12.06
N ALA A 13 27.29 -0.52 12.09
CA ALA A 13 28.65 -0.52 12.61
C ALA A 13 29.54 0.43 11.79
N ARG A 14 29.40 0.45 10.45
CA ARG A 14 30.10 1.40 9.58
C ARG A 14 29.75 2.86 9.91
N LEU A 15 28.46 3.21 10.02
CA LEU A 15 28.06 4.58 10.33
C LEU A 15 28.58 5.02 11.70
N LEU A 16 28.52 4.14 12.70
CA LEU A 16 29.02 4.41 14.05
C LEU A 16 30.55 4.58 14.06
N ALA A 17 31.29 3.73 13.34
CA ALA A 17 32.73 3.87 13.17
C ALA A 17 33.09 5.22 12.54
N ALA A 18 32.36 5.64 11.51
CA ALA A 18 32.53 6.92 10.85
C ALA A 18 32.28 8.10 11.81
N ILE A 19 31.28 8.00 12.68
CA ILE A 19 30.99 9.00 13.71
C ILE A 19 32.15 9.09 14.71
N ILE A 20 32.59 7.97 15.27
CA ILE A 20 33.68 7.91 16.26
C ILE A 20 34.97 8.49 15.66
N ARG A 21 35.33 8.06 14.45
CA ARG A 21 36.52 8.54 13.72
C ARG A 21 36.52 10.06 13.57
N ASN A 22 35.37 10.64 13.24
CA ASN A 22 35.24 12.08 13.00
C ASN A 22 34.99 12.90 14.28
N THR A 23 34.76 12.28 15.43
CA THR A 23 34.53 12.98 16.70
C THR A 23 35.79 13.68 17.19
N ARG A 24 36.96 13.08 16.95
CA ARG A 24 38.26 13.64 17.33
C ARG A 24 38.81 14.67 16.33
N GLN A 25 38.11 14.88 15.21
CA GLN A 25 38.57 15.72 14.11
C GLN A 25 37.88 17.08 14.10
N ARG A 26 38.64 18.13 13.76
CA ARG A 26 38.10 19.47 13.50
C ARG A 26 37.09 19.42 12.34
N PRO A 27 36.06 20.29 12.30
CA PRO A 27 35.03 20.26 11.26
C PRO A 27 35.55 20.18 9.82
N GLN A 28 36.60 20.92 9.46
CA GLN A 28 37.19 20.90 8.10
C GLN A 28 37.99 19.62 7.80
N GLY A 29 38.47 18.92 8.83
CA GLY A 29 39.25 17.68 8.71
C GLY A 29 38.39 16.41 8.66
N ARG A 30 37.06 16.52 8.82
CA ARG A 30 36.17 15.37 8.77
C ARG A 30 36.12 14.80 7.36
N ARG A 31 36.33 13.49 7.24
CA ARG A 31 36.33 12.75 5.97
C ARG A 31 35.41 11.54 6.09
N ARG A 32 34.62 11.33 5.03
CA ARG A 32 33.68 10.22 4.90
C ARG A 32 33.72 9.68 3.49
N ASP A 33 33.66 8.36 3.37
CA ASP A 33 33.53 7.68 2.09
C ASP A 33 32.10 7.85 1.53
N ILE A 34 31.85 7.31 0.32
CA ILE A 34 30.54 7.40 -0.32
C ILE A 34 29.49 6.54 0.39
N GLU A 35 29.87 5.37 0.90
CA GLU A 35 28.98 4.43 1.59
C GLU A 35 28.46 5.05 2.90
N GLU A 36 29.34 5.62 3.73
CA GLU A 36 29.04 6.36 4.94
C GLU A 36 28.17 7.60 4.67
N LYS A 37 28.34 8.24 3.50
CA LYS A 37 27.49 9.35 3.06
C LYS A 37 26.09 8.87 2.71
N VAL A 38 25.97 7.75 2.00
CA VAL A 38 24.67 7.14 1.66
C VAL A 38 23.97 6.63 2.92
N LEU A 39 24.68 6.01 3.86
CA LEU A 39 24.12 5.57 5.14
C LEU A 39 23.58 6.73 5.99
N ALA A 40 24.21 7.90 5.89
CA ALA A 40 23.73 9.11 6.56
C ALA A 40 22.48 9.73 5.89
N LEU A 41 22.16 9.38 4.65
CA LEU A 41 20.93 9.83 3.96
C LEU A 41 19.66 9.12 4.44
N LEU A 42 19.80 8.00 5.16
CA LEU A 42 18.72 7.07 5.52
C LEU A 42 17.77 7.54 6.63
N LYS A 43 17.54 8.85 6.76
CA LYS A 43 16.82 9.39 7.92
C LYS A 43 15.32 9.49 7.71
N CYS A 44 14.56 9.01 8.70
CA CYS A 44 13.11 9.09 8.78
C CYS A 44 12.56 10.50 9.08
N SER A 45 13.40 11.45 9.56
CA SER A 45 12.96 12.81 9.89
C SER A 45 14.08 13.86 9.75
N PRO A 46 13.89 14.93 8.94
CA PRO A 46 14.81 16.05 8.85
C PRO A 46 15.02 16.78 10.20
N LYS A 47 13.97 16.90 11.02
CA LYS A 47 14.05 17.56 12.33
C LYS A 47 14.96 16.80 13.28
N SER A 48 14.77 15.49 13.36
CA SER A 48 15.65 14.61 14.14
C SER A 48 17.07 14.62 13.59
N TYR A 49 17.25 14.76 12.27
CA TYR A 49 18.58 14.90 11.67
C TYR A 49 19.32 16.12 12.21
N ILE A 50 18.66 17.27 12.15
CA ILE A 50 19.22 18.57 12.57
C ILE A 50 19.59 18.52 14.05
N LEU A 51 18.73 17.97 14.91
CA LEU A 51 19.03 17.77 16.33
C LEU A 51 20.25 16.86 16.52
N LEU A 52 20.35 15.74 15.80
CA LEU A 52 21.51 14.86 15.92
C LEU A 52 22.81 15.50 15.42
N CYS A 53 22.75 16.46 14.49
CA CYS A 53 23.93 17.20 14.06
C CYS A 53 24.51 18.13 15.12
N THR A 54 23.71 18.53 16.12
CA THR A 54 24.24 19.33 17.24
C THR A 54 25.02 18.45 18.21
N LEU A 55 24.71 17.15 18.29
CA LEU A 55 25.31 16.20 19.22
C LEU A 55 26.43 15.37 18.61
N LEU A 56 26.35 15.06 17.31
CA LEU A 56 27.22 14.13 16.62
C LEU A 56 27.83 14.77 15.36
N PRO A 57 29.08 14.41 14.99
CA PRO A 57 29.78 14.93 13.80
C PRO A 57 29.21 14.36 12.49
N LEU A 58 27.92 14.59 12.23
CA LEU A 58 27.18 14.17 11.04
C LEU A 58 27.43 15.07 9.82
N LEU A 59 26.96 14.63 8.66
CA LEU A 59 27.09 15.40 7.43
C LEU A 59 26.23 16.66 7.47
N SER A 60 26.72 17.73 6.85
CA SER A 60 25.91 18.92 6.66
C SER A 60 24.76 18.66 5.68
N ARG A 61 23.68 19.45 5.77
CA ARG A 61 22.58 19.41 4.80
C ARG A 61 23.07 19.59 3.36
N ARG A 62 24.02 20.51 3.15
CA ARG A 62 24.62 20.77 1.83
C ARG A 62 25.36 19.55 1.29
N SER A 63 26.11 18.86 2.14
CA SER A 63 26.81 17.63 1.75
C SER A 63 25.83 16.50 1.39
N LEU A 64 24.75 16.34 2.14
CA LEU A 64 23.70 15.38 1.82
C LEU A 64 23.01 15.70 0.50
N GLN A 65 22.63 16.97 0.29
CA GLN A 65 22.02 17.42 -0.96
C GLN A 65 22.96 17.22 -2.15
N SER A 66 24.26 17.49 -1.98
CA SER A 66 25.27 17.23 -3.01
C SER A 66 25.29 15.74 -3.41
N VAL A 67 25.32 14.83 -2.42
CA VAL A 67 25.27 13.37 -2.67
C VAL A 67 23.95 12.95 -3.31
N LEU A 68 22.80 13.45 -2.83
CA LEU A 68 21.52 13.16 -3.47
C LEU A 68 21.52 13.65 -4.92
N SER A 69 22.08 14.81 -5.18
CA SER A 69 22.08 15.42 -6.52
C SER A 69 22.88 14.61 -7.55
N THR A 70 23.77 13.69 -7.14
CA THR A 70 24.52 12.84 -8.08
C THR A 70 23.68 11.73 -8.70
N VAL A 71 22.55 11.37 -8.09
CA VAL A 71 21.64 10.35 -8.62
C VAL A 71 20.62 11.05 -9.52
N PRO A 72 20.72 10.99 -10.86
CA PRO A 72 19.70 11.57 -11.72
C PRO A 72 18.40 10.79 -11.55
N PHE A 73 17.29 11.51 -11.43
CA PHE A 73 15.96 10.94 -11.31
C PHE A 73 15.06 11.74 -12.24
N ARG A 74 14.87 11.24 -13.46
CA ARG A 74 14.07 11.87 -14.52
C ARG A 74 12.83 11.03 -14.81
N THR A 75 11.82 11.66 -15.38
CA THR A 75 10.60 11.03 -15.88
C THR A 75 10.94 9.89 -16.84
N GLY A 76 10.16 8.81 -16.77
CA GLY A 76 10.36 7.58 -17.55
C GLY A 76 10.89 6.44 -16.69
N ILE A 77 11.44 5.43 -17.37
CA ILE A 77 12.05 4.26 -16.75
C ILE A 77 13.33 4.66 -16.01
N ASN A 78 13.42 4.30 -14.73
CA ASN A 78 14.61 4.55 -13.95
C ASN A 78 15.66 3.44 -14.11
N ALA A 79 16.61 3.67 -15.01
CA ALA A 79 17.71 2.73 -15.29
C ALA A 79 18.55 2.37 -14.04
N HIS A 80 18.70 3.28 -13.07
CA HIS A 80 19.43 3.00 -11.84
C HIS A 80 18.66 2.01 -10.93
N VAL A 81 17.34 2.16 -10.86
CA VAL A 81 16.48 1.22 -10.12
C VAL A 81 16.51 -0.16 -10.77
N PHE A 82 16.39 -0.24 -12.10
CA PHE A 82 16.47 -1.51 -12.82
C PHE A 82 17.83 -2.19 -12.67
N ARG A 83 18.94 -1.46 -12.79
CA ARG A 83 20.27 -2.03 -12.55
C ARG A 83 20.44 -2.57 -11.12
N ALA A 84 19.93 -1.84 -10.11
CA ALA A 84 19.95 -2.31 -8.73
C ALA A 84 19.02 -3.52 -8.51
N LEU A 85 17.91 -3.57 -9.22
CA LEU A 85 16.96 -4.67 -9.23
C LEU A 85 17.62 -5.93 -9.82
N GLU A 86 18.24 -5.84 -10.99
CA GLU A 86 18.97 -6.94 -11.64
C GLU A 86 20.04 -7.55 -10.72
N GLN A 87 20.86 -6.71 -10.09
CA GLN A 87 21.87 -7.16 -9.12
C GLN A 87 21.24 -7.85 -7.90
N SER A 88 20.05 -7.41 -7.48
CA SER A 88 19.31 -8.04 -6.38
C SER A 88 18.69 -9.37 -6.82
N LEU A 89 18.17 -9.45 -8.05
CA LEU A 89 17.52 -10.62 -8.62
C LEU A 89 18.52 -11.74 -8.94
N GLN A 90 19.78 -11.42 -9.24
CA GLN A 90 20.85 -12.41 -9.39
C GLN A 90 21.05 -13.27 -8.12
N LYS A 91 20.76 -12.71 -6.94
CA LYS A 91 20.86 -13.42 -5.64
C LYS A 91 19.60 -14.20 -5.29
N ILE A 92 18.54 -14.07 -6.09
CA ILE A 92 17.22 -14.65 -5.85
C ILE A 92 17.01 -15.80 -6.82
N SER A 93 16.47 -16.91 -6.32
CA SER A 93 16.10 -18.07 -7.13
C SER A 93 15.13 -17.68 -8.23
N ASP A 94 15.22 -18.33 -9.38
CA ASP A 94 14.42 -17.98 -10.56
C ASP A 94 12.89 -18.09 -10.34
N ARG A 95 12.49 -18.97 -9.41
CA ARG A 95 11.12 -19.09 -8.90
C ARG A 95 10.66 -17.83 -8.16
N ASP A 96 11.54 -17.19 -7.40
CA ASP A 96 11.18 -16.07 -6.52
C ASP A 96 11.30 -14.71 -7.26
N ARG A 97 11.25 -14.73 -8.61
CA ARG A 97 11.31 -13.55 -9.49
C ARG A 97 9.96 -13.16 -10.10
N TYR A 98 8.90 -13.95 -9.84
CA TYR A 98 7.56 -13.68 -10.36
C TYR A 98 6.95 -12.47 -9.65
N CYS A 99 6.51 -11.50 -10.43
CA CYS A 99 6.01 -10.22 -9.92
C CYS A 99 4.73 -9.77 -10.62
N CYS A 100 4.06 -8.81 -10.01
CA CYS A 100 2.99 -8.03 -10.61
C CYS A 100 3.45 -6.58 -10.84
N LEU A 101 2.90 -5.96 -11.88
CA LEU A 101 3.14 -4.56 -12.22
C LEU A 101 1.90 -3.74 -11.88
N MET A 102 2.02 -2.83 -10.92
CA MET A 102 0.94 -1.97 -10.48
C MET A 102 1.15 -0.56 -10.99
N PHE A 103 0.08 0.13 -11.38
CA PHE A 103 0.14 1.52 -11.76
C PHE A 103 -1.10 2.30 -11.35
N ASP A 104 -0.88 3.51 -10.87
CA ASP A 104 -1.94 4.44 -10.47
C ASP A 104 -1.44 5.88 -10.58
N GLU A 105 -2.37 6.83 -10.55
CA GLU A 105 -2.13 8.25 -10.71
C GLU A 105 -2.36 9.00 -9.38
N MET A 106 -1.48 9.96 -9.10
CA MET A 106 -1.62 10.88 -7.98
C MET A 106 -1.79 12.30 -8.52
N SER A 107 -2.82 13.01 -8.07
CA SER A 107 -2.95 14.45 -8.35
C SER A 107 -1.79 15.23 -7.72
N ILE A 108 -1.24 16.14 -8.51
CA ILE A 108 -0.15 17.06 -8.16
C ILE A 108 -0.58 18.49 -8.46
N ARG A 109 0.09 19.46 -7.82
CA ARG A 109 -0.19 20.88 -8.03
C ARG A 109 0.48 21.37 -9.31
N GLU A 110 -0.31 21.94 -10.21
CA GLU A 110 0.18 22.65 -11.39
C GLU A 110 1.12 23.78 -10.98
N ASN A 111 2.36 23.72 -11.46
CA ASN A 111 3.38 24.72 -11.18
C ASN A 111 4.53 24.58 -12.17
N LEU A 112 5.00 25.72 -12.69
CA LEU A 112 6.23 25.80 -13.48
C LEU A 112 7.37 26.31 -12.61
N HIS A 113 8.53 25.64 -12.68
CA HIS A 113 9.72 26.03 -11.94
C HIS A 113 10.96 25.90 -12.83
N PHE A 114 11.81 26.92 -12.84
CA PHE A 114 13.08 26.87 -13.56
C PHE A 114 14.13 26.12 -12.74
N ASN A 115 14.54 24.94 -13.22
CA ASN A 115 15.62 24.18 -12.63
C ASN A 115 16.96 24.60 -13.24
N GLN A 116 17.69 25.46 -12.53
CA GLN A 116 19.00 25.97 -12.95
C GLN A 116 20.04 24.85 -13.19
N LYS A 117 19.94 23.72 -12.49
CA LYS A 117 20.92 22.61 -12.64
C LYS A 117 20.78 21.92 -13.99
N PHE A 118 19.56 21.79 -14.49
CA PHE A 118 19.27 21.15 -15.77
C PHE A 118 18.98 22.14 -16.89
N ASP A 119 19.05 23.44 -16.58
CA ASP A 119 18.73 24.54 -17.46
C ASP A 119 17.40 24.33 -18.19
N CYS A 120 16.35 24.01 -17.42
CA CYS A 120 15.05 23.68 -17.98
C CYS A 120 13.89 24.12 -17.08
N ILE A 121 12.74 24.39 -17.70
CA ILE A 121 11.49 24.59 -16.98
C ILE A 121 10.86 23.21 -16.69
N GLU A 122 10.73 22.90 -15.41
CA GLU A 122 10.00 21.75 -14.89
C GLU A 122 8.53 22.13 -14.67
N GLY A 123 7.64 21.14 -14.72
CA GLY A 123 6.20 21.35 -14.50
C GLY A 123 5.32 21.03 -15.71
N PHE A 124 5.91 20.88 -16.90
CA PHE A 124 5.20 20.41 -18.08
C PHE A 124 4.96 18.90 -18.05
N GLU A 125 3.90 18.47 -18.73
CA GLU A 125 3.67 17.07 -19.05
C GLU A 125 4.82 16.52 -19.91
N VAL A 126 5.21 15.28 -19.59
CA VAL A 126 6.31 14.58 -20.28
C VAL A 126 5.77 13.28 -20.84
N CYS A 127 5.65 13.22 -22.16
CA CYS A 127 5.06 12.13 -22.92
C CYS A 127 6.08 11.04 -23.30
N GLY A 128 6.92 10.60 -22.37
CA GLY A 128 7.94 9.57 -22.64
C GLY A 128 8.79 9.89 -23.87
N SER A 129 8.78 9.00 -24.87
CA SER A 129 9.52 9.15 -26.13
C SER A 129 9.07 10.30 -27.03
N GLN A 130 7.86 10.84 -26.82
CA GLN A 130 7.32 11.97 -27.60
C GLN A 130 7.75 13.35 -27.06
N GLY A 131 8.50 13.39 -25.95
CA GLY A 131 9.04 14.62 -25.39
C GLY A 131 8.06 15.37 -24.49
N ARG A 132 8.24 16.69 -24.38
CA ARG A 132 7.44 17.58 -23.52
C ARG A 132 6.29 18.20 -24.31
N THR A 133 5.13 18.31 -23.69
CA THR A 133 3.99 19.06 -24.25
C THR A 133 3.94 20.48 -23.64
N CYS A 134 3.09 21.34 -24.17
CA CYS A 134 2.84 22.67 -23.61
C CYS A 134 1.86 22.66 -22.42
N SER A 135 1.35 21.48 -22.04
CA SER A 135 0.38 21.32 -20.96
C SER A 135 1.08 21.25 -19.60
N ILE A 136 0.54 21.95 -18.60
CA ILE A 136 1.08 21.93 -17.24
C ILE A 136 0.63 20.65 -16.54
N ALA A 137 1.56 19.85 -16.02
CA ALA A 137 1.22 18.58 -15.40
C ALA A 137 0.40 18.77 -14.11
N ASN A 138 -0.67 17.98 -13.99
CA ASN A 138 -1.55 17.95 -12.81
C ASN A 138 -1.74 16.54 -12.23
N HIS A 139 -1.20 15.51 -12.88
CA HIS A 139 -1.08 14.18 -12.28
C HIS A 139 0.33 13.59 -12.47
N ALA A 140 0.68 12.66 -11.58
CA ALA A 140 1.87 11.83 -11.65
C ALA A 140 1.45 10.36 -11.68
N LEU A 141 1.68 9.70 -12.83
CA LEU A 141 1.48 8.27 -13.02
C LEU A 141 2.72 7.53 -12.53
N LEU A 142 2.56 6.58 -11.61
CA LEU A 142 3.66 5.79 -11.04
C LEU A 142 3.48 4.31 -11.39
N PHE A 143 4.54 3.68 -11.89
CA PHE A 143 4.61 2.24 -12.10
C PHE A 143 5.48 1.60 -11.01
N MET A 144 4.97 0.54 -10.39
CA MET A 144 5.62 -0.19 -9.30
C MET A 144 5.62 -1.69 -9.59
N ILE A 145 6.78 -2.32 -9.48
CA ILE A 145 6.86 -3.78 -9.44
C ILE A 145 6.69 -4.22 -7.99
N HIS A 146 5.82 -5.21 -7.79
CA HIS A 146 5.61 -5.86 -6.50
C HIS A 146 5.74 -7.37 -6.65
N ASP A 147 6.46 -7.97 -5.72
CA ASP A 147 6.79 -9.38 -5.75
C ASP A 147 5.71 -10.24 -5.09
N LEU A 148 5.47 -11.42 -5.66
CA LEU A 148 4.37 -12.28 -5.24
C LEU A 148 4.73 -13.20 -4.04
N GLN A 149 5.99 -13.29 -3.62
CA GLN A 149 6.47 -14.21 -2.57
C GLN A 149 7.23 -13.56 -1.41
N ARG A 150 8.36 -12.92 -1.68
CA ARG A 150 9.31 -12.27 -0.75
C ARG A 150 8.92 -10.83 -0.36
N LYS A 151 7.75 -10.34 -0.78
CA LYS A 151 7.14 -9.06 -0.36
C LYS A 151 8.03 -7.83 -0.60
N TRP A 152 8.78 -7.81 -1.70
CA TRP A 152 9.53 -6.62 -2.10
C TRP A 152 8.75 -5.81 -3.12
N LYS A 153 8.93 -4.49 -3.06
CA LYS A 153 8.30 -3.54 -3.96
C LYS A 153 9.26 -2.45 -4.37
N LYS A 154 9.22 -2.05 -5.64
CA LYS A 154 10.08 -1.02 -6.20
C LYS A 154 9.30 -0.16 -7.20
N PRO A 155 9.18 1.16 -6.99
CA PRO A 155 8.77 2.07 -8.04
C PRO A 155 9.83 2.08 -9.15
N VAL A 156 9.43 1.82 -10.38
CA VAL A 156 10.35 1.58 -11.51
C VAL A 156 10.29 2.64 -12.59
N ALA A 157 9.12 3.25 -12.78
CA ALA A 157 8.94 4.34 -13.74
C ALA A 157 7.87 5.31 -13.22
N TYR A 158 7.97 6.57 -13.64
CA TYR A 158 6.93 7.56 -13.38
C TYR A 158 6.82 8.55 -14.53
N TYR A 159 5.62 9.08 -14.75
CA TYR A 159 5.32 10.00 -15.84
C TYR A 159 4.43 11.14 -15.34
N PHE A 160 4.70 12.36 -15.80
CA PHE A 160 3.86 13.53 -15.51
C PHE A 160 2.86 13.74 -16.63
N THR A 161 1.61 14.01 -16.25
CA THR A 161 0.46 13.99 -17.14
C THR A 161 -0.39 15.23 -16.94
N HIS A 162 -1.12 15.64 -17.98
CA HIS A 162 -2.17 16.64 -17.88
C HIS A 162 -3.55 16.03 -18.17
N GLY A 163 -4.48 16.21 -17.24
CA GLY A 163 -5.86 15.75 -17.36
C GLY A 163 -6.01 14.22 -17.30
N SER A 164 -7.24 13.75 -17.53
CA SER A 164 -7.51 12.32 -17.64
C SER A 164 -6.96 11.81 -18.97
N ARG A 165 -5.77 11.19 -18.95
CA ARG A 165 -5.06 10.74 -20.17
C ARG A 165 -5.91 9.94 -21.15
N GLU A 166 -5.58 10.10 -22.43
CA GLU A 166 -5.95 9.16 -23.48
C GLU A 166 -5.33 7.79 -23.16
N ALA A 167 -6.18 6.78 -23.07
CA ALA A 167 -5.81 5.40 -22.75
C ALA A 167 -4.63 4.84 -23.57
N GLU A 168 -4.41 5.37 -24.77
CA GLU A 168 -3.33 4.99 -25.69
C GLU A 168 -1.94 5.29 -25.11
N MET A 169 -1.77 6.44 -24.45
CA MET A 169 -0.48 6.80 -23.82
C MET A 169 -0.16 5.87 -22.66
N ILE A 170 -1.15 5.50 -21.84
CA ILE A 170 -0.98 4.55 -20.74
C ILE A 170 -0.56 3.18 -21.28
N VAL A 171 -1.16 2.73 -22.39
CA VAL A 171 -0.75 1.48 -23.06
C VAL A 171 0.70 1.56 -23.53
N GLN A 172 1.13 2.69 -24.08
CA GLN A 172 2.51 2.88 -24.52
C GLN A 172 3.49 2.77 -23.35
N TYR A 173 3.25 3.47 -22.24
CA TYR A 173 4.12 3.36 -21.04
C TYR A 173 4.08 1.97 -20.43
N LEU A 174 2.90 1.33 -20.42
CA LEU A 174 2.76 -0.03 -19.92
C LEU A 174 3.63 -0.99 -20.74
N LYS A 175 3.61 -0.90 -22.07
CA LYS A 175 4.47 -1.71 -22.95
C LYS A 175 5.95 -1.44 -22.72
N GLU A 176 6.34 -0.17 -22.59
CA GLU A 176 7.73 0.23 -22.31
C GLU A 176 8.23 -0.36 -20.98
N VAL A 177 7.42 -0.25 -19.93
CA VAL A 177 7.78 -0.77 -18.60
C VAL A 177 7.76 -2.29 -18.59
N LEU A 178 6.79 -2.94 -19.24
CA LEU A 178 6.74 -4.40 -19.34
C LEU A 178 7.95 -4.97 -20.08
N ASP A 179 8.43 -4.30 -21.13
CA ASP A 179 9.64 -4.72 -21.86
C ASP A 179 10.90 -4.69 -20.98
N ALA A 180 10.99 -3.71 -20.07
CA ALA A 180 12.08 -3.62 -19.11
C ALA A 180 11.98 -4.62 -17.94
N CYS A 181 10.80 -5.23 -17.72
CA CYS A 181 10.55 -6.14 -16.60
C CYS A 181 10.68 -7.62 -17.00
N GLN A 182 11.18 -8.44 -16.08
CA GLN A 182 11.21 -9.90 -16.26
C GLN A 182 10.10 -10.57 -15.43
N LYS A 183 9.42 -11.56 -16.01
CA LYS A 183 8.45 -12.45 -15.34
C LYS A 183 7.28 -11.74 -14.64
N VAL A 184 6.70 -10.76 -15.32
CA VAL A 184 5.45 -10.12 -14.87
C VAL A 184 4.27 -11.03 -15.25
N VAL A 185 3.51 -11.52 -14.26
CA VAL A 185 2.34 -12.39 -14.51
C VAL A 185 1.00 -11.67 -14.38
N ALA A 186 1.00 -10.49 -13.76
CA ALA A 186 -0.21 -9.70 -13.63
C ALA A 186 0.08 -8.19 -13.67
N THR A 187 -0.87 -7.42 -14.18
CA THR A 187 -0.98 -5.98 -13.98
C THR A 187 -2.08 -5.68 -12.98
N VAL A 188 -1.90 -4.64 -12.15
CA VAL A 188 -2.89 -4.22 -11.14
C VAL A 188 -3.21 -2.74 -11.29
N CYS A 189 -4.48 -2.39 -11.51
CA CYS A 189 -4.94 -1.00 -11.68
C CYS A 189 -6.27 -0.71 -10.99
N ASP A 190 -6.59 0.57 -10.81
CA ASP A 190 -7.92 1.01 -10.40
C ASP A 190 -8.94 0.85 -11.54
N ILE A 191 -10.23 0.78 -11.22
CA ILE A 191 -11.32 0.64 -12.22
C ILE A 191 -11.69 1.96 -12.92
N GLY A 192 -10.81 2.96 -12.86
CA GLY A 192 -11.00 4.24 -13.54
C GLY A 192 -11.16 4.06 -15.05
N ALA A 193 -11.96 4.93 -15.69
CA ALA A 193 -12.31 4.82 -17.11
C ALA A 193 -11.08 4.68 -18.03
N ASN A 194 -9.98 5.36 -17.68
CA ASN A 194 -8.73 5.32 -18.44
C ASN A 194 -7.94 4.02 -18.23
N GLY A 195 -7.88 3.49 -17.00
CA GLY A 195 -7.25 2.20 -16.73
C GLY A 195 -7.98 1.06 -17.45
N VAL A 196 -9.31 1.04 -17.34
CA VAL A 196 -10.16 0.07 -18.05
C VAL A 196 -10.02 0.19 -19.57
N LYS A 197 -9.99 1.41 -20.11
CA LYS A 197 -9.83 1.64 -21.56
C LYS A 197 -8.42 1.25 -22.03
N ALA A 198 -7.38 1.57 -21.26
CA ALA A 198 -6.00 1.21 -21.59
C ALA A 198 -5.84 -0.32 -21.64
N LEU A 199 -6.37 -1.02 -20.63
CA LEU A 199 -6.30 -2.47 -20.58
C LEU A 199 -7.16 -3.11 -21.66
N LYS A 200 -8.34 -2.57 -22.00
CA LYS A 200 -9.14 -3.05 -23.13
C LYS A 200 -8.46 -2.87 -24.50
N LEU A 201 -7.65 -1.82 -24.66
CA LEU A 201 -6.88 -1.60 -25.90
C LEU A 201 -5.64 -2.51 -25.99
N GLY A 202 -5.14 -3.02 -24.87
CA GLY A 202 -4.07 -4.02 -24.81
C GLY A 202 -4.55 -5.48 -24.77
N CYS A 203 -5.78 -5.74 -24.30
CA CYS A 203 -6.36 -7.08 -24.15
C CYS A 203 -7.17 -7.49 -25.38
N PHE A 204 -6.96 -8.72 -25.85
CA PHE A 204 -7.89 -9.33 -26.79
C PHE A 204 -9.24 -9.59 -26.07
N GLN A 205 -10.32 -9.04 -26.63
CA GLN A 205 -11.72 -9.37 -26.42
C GLN A 205 -12.07 -10.14 -25.12
N ARG A 206 -12.65 -9.44 -24.14
CA ARG A 206 -13.46 -9.99 -23.03
C ARG A 206 -12.83 -11.07 -22.13
N LYS A 207 -11.50 -11.20 -22.10
CA LYS A 207 -10.79 -12.04 -21.12
C LYS A 207 -9.87 -11.15 -20.28
N PRO A 208 -9.61 -11.46 -19.00
CA PRO A 208 -8.72 -10.67 -18.16
C PRO A 208 -7.24 -10.84 -18.56
N LEU A 209 -6.95 -11.39 -19.74
CA LEU A 209 -5.62 -11.79 -20.16
C LEU A 209 -5.27 -10.99 -21.42
N PHE A 210 -4.06 -10.45 -21.44
CA PHE A 210 -3.45 -9.96 -22.66
C PHE A 210 -2.13 -10.67 -22.89
N ARG A 211 -1.75 -10.75 -24.17
CA ARG A 211 -0.49 -11.35 -24.55
C ARG A 211 0.53 -10.25 -24.77
N PHE A 212 1.65 -10.34 -24.06
CA PHE A 212 2.81 -9.49 -24.27
C PHE A 212 3.97 -10.41 -24.69
N TYR A 213 4.45 -10.25 -25.92
CA TYR A 213 5.30 -11.22 -26.61
C TYR A 213 4.69 -12.64 -26.61
N ASN A 214 5.31 -13.59 -25.91
CA ASN A 214 4.85 -14.98 -25.75
C ASN A 214 4.35 -15.30 -24.33
N GLN A 215 4.12 -14.28 -23.51
CA GLN A 215 3.62 -14.45 -22.15
C GLN A 215 2.19 -13.93 -22.04
N GLU A 216 1.32 -14.72 -21.40
CA GLU A 216 0.00 -14.25 -20.96
C GLU A 216 0.16 -13.50 -19.63
N ILE A 217 -0.40 -12.29 -19.58
CA ILE A 217 -0.40 -11.43 -18.41
C ILE A 217 -1.84 -11.17 -18.00
N ALA A 218 -2.16 -11.44 -16.74
CA ALA A 218 -3.47 -11.21 -16.18
C ALA A 218 -3.66 -9.74 -15.79
N THR A 219 -4.87 -9.22 -15.96
CA THR A 219 -5.28 -7.90 -15.50
C THR A 219 -6.13 -8.07 -14.25
N VAL A 220 -5.71 -7.44 -13.16
CA VAL A 220 -6.41 -7.43 -11.88
C VAL A 220 -6.80 -5.99 -11.56
N TYR A 221 -8.04 -5.77 -11.15
CA TYR A 221 -8.48 -4.51 -10.59
C TYR A 221 -8.21 -4.46 -9.09
N ASP A 222 -8.05 -3.27 -8.52
CA ASP A 222 -7.80 -3.13 -7.09
C ASP A 222 -8.98 -3.63 -6.23
N PRO A 223 -8.87 -4.76 -5.50
CA PRO A 223 -9.99 -5.30 -4.72
C PRO A 223 -10.51 -4.35 -3.61
N PRO A 224 -9.67 -3.60 -2.87
CA PRO A 224 -10.10 -2.50 -2.01
C PRO A 224 -10.98 -1.47 -2.71
N HIS A 225 -10.60 -1.04 -3.93
CA HIS A 225 -11.42 -0.15 -4.74
C HIS A 225 -12.74 -0.80 -5.16
N LEU A 226 -12.73 -2.06 -5.59
CA LEU A 226 -13.96 -2.79 -5.95
C LEU A 226 -14.93 -2.90 -4.77
N LEU A 227 -14.45 -3.20 -3.57
CA LEU A 227 -15.26 -3.25 -2.34
C LEU A 227 -15.93 -1.91 -2.07
N LYS A 228 -15.15 -0.82 -2.12
CA LYS A 228 -15.64 0.54 -1.96
C LYS A 228 -16.73 0.86 -2.98
N CYS A 229 -16.53 0.52 -4.25
CA CYS A 229 -17.53 0.74 -5.30
C CYS A 229 -18.80 -0.09 -5.08
N THR A 230 -18.67 -1.37 -4.69
CA THR A 230 -19.82 -2.24 -4.37
C THR A 230 -20.62 -1.68 -3.20
N GLN A 231 -19.97 -1.26 -2.11
CA GLN A 231 -20.66 -0.66 -0.97
C GLN A 231 -21.33 0.68 -1.34
N ASN A 232 -20.64 1.54 -2.10
CA ASN A 232 -21.22 2.81 -2.57
C ASN A 232 -22.42 2.60 -3.52
N LEU A 233 -22.43 1.52 -4.30
CA LEU A 233 -23.59 1.14 -5.10
C LEU A 233 -24.73 0.67 -4.20
N PHE A 234 -24.46 -0.17 -3.21
CA PHE A 234 -25.47 -0.68 -2.28
C PHE A 234 -26.08 0.43 -1.41
N LEU A 235 -25.29 1.42 -1.01
CA LEU A 235 -25.76 2.63 -0.32
C LEU A 235 -26.82 3.40 -1.14
N LYS A 236 -26.74 3.35 -2.48
CA LYS A 236 -27.59 4.12 -3.38
C LYS A 236 -28.71 3.30 -4.03
N HIS A 237 -28.57 1.98 -4.06
CA HIS A 237 -29.43 1.07 -4.81
C HIS A 237 -29.60 -0.23 -4.00
N ASP A 238 -30.83 -0.71 -3.92
CA ASP A 238 -31.09 -2.04 -3.37
C ASP A 238 -30.49 -3.11 -4.28
N VAL A 239 -30.18 -4.28 -3.73
CA VAL A 239 -29.55 -5.36 -4.50
C VAL A 239 -30.50 -6.55 -4.53
N GLN A 240 -31.00 -6.88 -5.71
CA GLN A 240 -31.65 -8.15 -5.95
C GLN A 240 -30.60 -9.22 -6.21
N LEU A 241 -30.69 -10.36 -5.52
CA LEU A 241 -29.80 -11.50 -5.68
C LEU A 241 -30.56 -12.83 -5.67
N LYS A 242 -29.92 -13.88 -6.20
CA LYS A 242 -30.41 -15.25 -6.09
C LYS A 242 -29.52 -16.00 -5.12
N SER A 243 -30.10 -16.52 -4.03
CA SER A 243 -29.36 -17.33 -3.07
C SER A 243 -30.16 -18.53 -2.62
N GLU A 244 -29.53 -19.70 -2.66
CA GLU A 244 -30.08 -20.96 -2.13
C GLU A 244 -30.31 -20.89 -0.61
N HIS A 245 -29.61 -19.99 0.10
CA HIS A 245 -29.62 -19.92 1.57
C HIS A 245 -30.90 -19.30 2.14
N VAL A 246 -31.72 -18.66 1.30
CA VAL A 246 -32.98 -18.04 1.73
C VAL A 246 -34.18 -18.99 1.54
N GLY A 247 -33.94 -20.25 1.15
CA GLY A 247 -34.98 -21.29 1.11
C GLY A 247 -36.01 -21.17 -0.01
N THR A 248 -35.91 -20.14 -0.86
CA THR A 248 -36.78 -19.91 -2.01
C THR A 248 -35.97 -19.73 -3.29
N GLN A 249 -36.38 -20.36 -4.40
CA GLN A 249 -35.79 -20.10 -5.72
C GLN A 249 -36.11 -18.69 -6.29
N LEU A 250 -36.89 -17.91 -5.56
CA LEU A 250 -37.28 -16.56 -5.92
C LEU A 250 -36.15 -15.56 -5.61
N PRO A 251 -36.00 -14.51 -6.45
CA PRO A 251 -35.03 -13.44 -6.17
C PRO A 251 -35.42 -12.70 -4.89
N VAL A 252 -34.42 -12.43 -4.05
CA VAL A 252 -34.58 -11.68 -2.80
C VAL A 252 -33.88 -10.33 -2.91
N VAL A 253 -34.36 -9.34 -2.17
CA VAL A 253 -33.87 -7.96 -2.25
C VAL A 253 -33.20 -7.56 -0.93
N ALA A 254 -31.88 -7.38 -0.98
CA ALA A 254 -31.11 -6.74 0.06
C ALA A 254 -31.32 -5.23 0.00
N LYS A 255 -31.68 -4.61 1.13
CA LYS A 255 -31.91 -3.16 1.23
C LYS A 255 -30.90 -2.53 2.18
N TRP A 256 -30.40 -1.34 1.82
CA TRP A 256 -29.51 -0.58 2.70
C TRP A 256 -30.21 -0.20 4.02
N ASP A 257 -31.52 0.07 3.95
CA ASP A 257 -32.37 0.39 5.09
C ASP A 257 -32.32 -0.69 6.21
N HIS A 258 -32.12 -1.96 5.85
CA HIS A 258 -31.98 -3.04 6.84
C HIS A 258 -30.70 -2.86 7.70
N ILE A 259 -29.62 -2.34 7.12
CA ILE A 259 -28.38 -2.02 7.86
C ILE A 259 -28.58 -0.78 8.73
N LEU A 260 -29.30 0.23 8.23
CA LEU A 260 -29.63 1.42 9.03
C LEU A 260 -30.44 1.04 10.28
N LYS A 261 -31.51 0.26 10.10
CA LYS A 261 -32.35 -0.20 11.22
C LYS A 261 -31.61 -1.09 12.20
N LEU A 262 -30.76 -2.00 11.72
CA LEU A 262 -29.87 -2.78 12.56
C LEU A 262 -29.00 -1.88 13.45
N TYR A 263 -28.37 -0.85 12.87
CA TYR A 263 -27.50 0.05 13.61
C TYR A 263 -28.26 0.84 14.68
N GLU A 264 -29.45 1.34 14.38
CA GLU A 264 -30.29 2.02 15.37
C GLU A 264 -30.70 1.08 16.51
N ILE A 265 -31.09 -0.16 16.21
CA ILE A 265 -31.41 -1.17 17.22
C ILE A 265 -30.17 -1.48 18.08
N ASP A 266 -29.03 -1.78 17.48
CA ASP A 266 -27.81 -2.16 18.19
C ASP A 266 -27.27 -1.03 19.10
N LYS A 267 -27.45 0.22 18.70
CA LYS A 267 -27.06 1.40 19.48
C LYS A 267 -27.85 1.57 20.78
N THR A 268 -29.08 1.05 20.83
CA THR A 268 -29.92 1.08 22.05
C THR A 268 -29.61 -0.07 23.01
N ARG A 269 -28.85 -1.08 22.58
CA ARG A 269 -28.55 -2.25 23.40
C ARG A 269 -27.49 -1.92 24.45
N PRO A 270 -27.55 -2.53 25.65
CA PRO A 270 -26.51 -2.38 26.67
C PRO A 270 -25.12 -2.80 26.17
N PHE A 271 -25.08 -3.77 25.26
CA PHE A 271 -23.87 -4.25 24.61
C PHE A 271 -24.02 -4.13 23.08
N CYS A 272 -23.42 -3.08 22.50
CA CYS A 272 -23.40 -2.88 21.05
C CYS A 272 -22.49 -3.91 20.38
N GLN A 273 -23.06 -4.78 19.54
CA GLN A 273 -22.28 -5.71 18.72
C GLN A 273 -21.49 -4.96 17.63
N LEU A 274 -22.02 -3.84 17.17
CA LEU A 274 -21.49 -3.00 16.09
C LEU A 274 -20.69 -1.80 16.60
N TYR A 275 -19.97 -1.95 17.72
CA TYR A 275 -19.16 -0.88 18.36
C TYR A 275 -18.11 -0.20 17.46
N ARG A 276 -17.80 -0.77 16.28
CA ARG A 276 -16.86 -0.21 15.29
C ARG A 276 -17.53 0.68 14.25
N LEU A 277 -18.85 0.59 14.12
CA LEU A 277 -19.64 1.43 13.23
C LEU A 277 -19.95 2.75 13.92
N THR A 278 -20.07 3.77 13.09
CA THR A 278 -20.40 5.14 13.46
C THR A 278 -21.25 5.72 12.35
N ASP A 279 -21.91 6.86 12.59
CA ASP A 279 -22.80 7.48 11.61
C ASP A 279 -22.08 7.77 10.27
N THR A 280 -20.77 8.07 10.31
CA THR A 280 -19.94 8.27 9.10
C THR A 280 -19.79 7.04 8.21
N HIS A 281 -20.02 5.83 8.74
CA HIS A 281 -20.00 4.59 7.95
C HIS A 281 -21.26 4.43 7.12
N LEU A 282 -22.40 4.88 7.65
CA LEU A 282 -23.72 4.70 7.05
C LEU A 282 -24.12 5.91 6.20
N ASN A 283 -23.68 7.11 6.60
CA ASN A 283 -23.88 8.37 5.90
C ASN A 283 -22.52 9.02 5.58
N PRO A 284 -21.73 8.45 4.67
CA PRO A 284 -20.43 9.01 4.32
C PRO A 284 -20.57 10.30 3.50
N THR A 285 -19.81 11.33 3.87
CA THR A 285 -19.45 12.45 2.98
C THR A 285 -18.69 11.96 1.74
N ALA A 286 -18.60 12.80 0.70
CA ALA A 286 -17.85 12.50 -0.52
C ALA A 286 -16.36 12.14 -0.27
N GLN A 287 -15.74 12.69 0.78
CA GLN A 287 -14.36 12.36 1.13
C GLN A 287 -14.28 11.01 1.88
N SER A 288 -15.21 10.76 2.81
CA SER A 288 -15.24 9.50 3.56
C SER A 288 -15.66 8.30 2.70
N SER A 289 -16.43 8.49 1.62
CA SER A 289 -16.78 7.41 0.70
C SER A 289 -15.57 6.87 -0.08
N MET A 290 -14.44 7.57 -0.06
CA MET A 290 -13.16 7.09 -0.58
C MET A 290 -12.40 6.16 0.40
N ASN A 291 -12.85 6.07 1.66
CA ASN A 291 -12.15 5.33 2.70
C ASN A 291 -12.58 3.86 2.74
N VAL A 292 -11.73 2.98 2.22
CA VAL A 292 -11.94 1.52 2.20
C VAL A 292 -12.22 0.96 3.59
N ARG A 293 -11.62 1.52 4.65
CA ARG A 293 -11.84 1.05 6.03
C ARG A 293 -13.31 1.19 6.46
N LEU A 294 -14.01 2.22 5.99
CA LEU A 294 -15.42 2.41 6.30
C LEU A 294 -16.26 1.36 5.56
N ALA A 295 -16.01 1.18 4.27
CA ALA A 295 -16.68 0.17 3.46
C ALA A 295 -16.49 -1.25 4.00
N ALA A 296 -15.26 -1.63 4.34
CA ALA A 296 -14.92 -2.96 4.88
C ALA A 296 -15.52 -3.25 6.26
N ARG A 297 -15.85 -2.20 7.05
CA ARG A 297 -16.53 -2.39 8.34
C ARG A 297 -18.02 -2.61 8.17
N VAL A 298 -18.66 -1.91 7.23
CA VAL A 298 -20.08 -2.11 6.93
C VAL A 298 -20.30 -3.45 6.24
N MET A 299 -19.48 -3.76 5.24
CA MET A 299 -19.53 -5.02 4.50
C MET A 299 -18.73 -6.10 5.23
N SER A 300 -19.08 -6.40 6.49
CA SER A 300 -18.35 -7.33 7.34
C SER A 300 -19.21 -8.48 7.85
N ARG A 301 -18.57 -9.61 8.16
CA ARG A 301 -19.23 -10.75 8.80
C ARG A 301 -20.00 -10.37 10.07
N THR A 302 -19.48 -9.45 10.88
CA THR A 302 -20.16 -9.03 12.12
C THR A 302 -21.51 -8.39 11.81
N VAL A 303 -21.60 -7.59 10.76
CA VAL A 303 -22.88 -6.99 10.32
C VAL A 303 -23.82 -8.06 9.80
N ALA A 304 -23.35 -8.98 8.95
CA ALA A 304 -24.17 -10.09 8.46
C ALA A 304 -24.70 -10.99 9.60
N ALA A 305 -23.84 -11.36 10.55
CA ALA A 305 -24.22 -12.15 11.71
C ALA A 305 -25.25 -11.43 12.58
N SER A 306 -25.09 -10.11 12.78
CA SER A 306 -26.04 -9.32 13.56
C SER A 306 -27.41 -9.23 12.88
N LEU A 307 -27.46 -9.12 11.55
CA LEU A 307 -28.71 -9.20 10.78
C LEU A 307 -29.39 -10.57 10.97
N ASN A 308 -28.63 -11.67 10.86
CA ASN A 308 -29.17 -13.01 11.08
C ASN A 308 -29.71 -13.21 12.50
N VAL A 309 -29.04 -12.64 13.52
CA VAL A 309 -29.51 -12.69 14.91
C VAL A 309 -30.86 -11.98 15.05
N LEU A 310 -31.04 -10.79 14.47
CA LEU A 310 -32.34 -10.08 14.53
C LEU A 310 -33.50 -10.87 13.92
N VAL A 311 -33.23 -11.61 12.83
CA VAL A 311 -34.25 -12.48 12.23
C VAL A 311 -34.51 -13.68 13.13
N ALA A 312 -33.46 -14.33 13.64
CA ALA A 312 -33.57 -15.52 14.48
C ALA A 312 -34.27 -15.25 15.82
N THR A 313 -34.13 -14.05 16.39
CA THR A 313 -34.82 -13.63 17.62
C THR A 313 -36.26 -13.15 17.37
N GLY A 314 -36.69 -13.04 16.11
CA GLY A 314 -38.01 -12.53 15.73
C GLY A 314 -38.15 -11.01 15.88
N GLU A 315 -37.05 -10.28 16.08
CA GLU A 315 -37.05 -8.81 16.17
C GLU A 315 -37.26 -8.15 14.79
N CYS A 316 -36.91 -8.83 13.70
CA CYS A 316 -37.06 -8.35 12.33
C CYS A 316 -37.64 -9.43 11.40
N SER A 317 -38.23 -9.00 10.28
CA SER A 317 -38.78 -9.90 9.28
C SER A 317 -37.70 -10.69 8.55
N SER A 318 -38.07 -11.80 7.93
CA SER A 318 -37.17 -12.63 7.11
C SER A 318 -36.52 -11.89 5.94
N GLU A 319 -37.05 -10.73 5.53
CA GLU A 319 -36.46 -9.88 4.48
C GLU A 319 -35.03 -9.41 4.81
N TYR A 320 -34.67 -9.31 6.09
CA TYR A 320 -33.34 -8.90 6.53
C TYR A 320 -32.27 -9.95 6.19
N MET A 321 -32.67 -11.21 6.02
CA MET A 321 -31.77 -12.29 5.59
C MET A 321 -31.13 -11.99 4.24
N ALA A 322 -31.84 -11.30 3.33
CA ALA A 322 -31.28 -10.94 2.02
C ALA A 322 -30.07 -10.01 2.16
N ALA A 323 -30.16 -9.01 3.05
CA ALA A 323 -29.04 -8.12 3.35
C ALA A 323 -27.90 -8.85 4.06
N ALA A 324 -28.21 -9.78 4.96
CA ALA A 324 -27.20 -10.60 5.63
C ALA A 324 -26.39 -11.44 4.64
N VAL A 325 -27.08 -12.14 3.74
CA VAL A 325 -26.47 -12.95 2.68
C VAL A 325 -25.60 -12.09 1.77
N PHE A 326 -26.10 -10.95 1.30
CA PHE A 326 -25.31 -10.06 0.42
C PHE A 326 -24.04 -9.53 1.11
N VAL A 327 -24.16 -9.07 2.35
CA VAL A 327 -23.02 -8.57 3.14
C VAL A 327 -21.99 -9.66 3.38
N GLU A 328 -22.43 -10.88 3.69
CA GLU A 328 -21.55 -12.04 3.89
C GLU A 328 -20.86 -12.49 2.60
N GLU A 329 -21.57 -12.50 1.47
CA GLU A 329 -20.98 -12.80 0.15
C GLU A 329 -19.86 -11.81 -0.18
N VAL A 330 -20.08 -10.51 0.06
CA VAL A 330 -19.09 -9.46 -0.20
C VAL A 330 -17.90 -9.53 0.78
N ASP A 331 -18.13 -9.76 2.08
CA ASP A 331 -17.04 -9.90 3.08
C ASP A 331 -16.15 -11.11 2.74
N ASN A 332 -16.77 -12.26 2.44
CA ASN A 332 -16.02 -13.46 2.07
C ASN A 332 -15.26 -13.28 0.75
N LEU A 333 -15.87 -12.62 -0.24
CA LEU A 333 -15.20 -12.29 -1.50
C LEU A 333 -13.99 -11.38 -1.23
N PHE A 334 -14.15 -10.29 -0.51
CA PHE A 334 -13.05 -9.38 -0.21
C PHE A 334 -11.92 -10.05 0.59
N ASP A 335 -12.25 -10.83 1.62
CA ASP A 335 -11.26 -11.59 2.40
C ASP A 335 -10.45 -12.56 1.52
N SER A 336 -11.07 -13.18 0.51
CA SER A 336 -10.39 -14.09 -0.42
C SER A 336 -9.30 -13.39 -1.27
N PHE A 337 -9.45 -12.08 -1.50
CA PHE A 337 -8.48 -11.25 -2.22
C PHE A 337 -7.50 -10.51 -1.29
N ASN A 338 -7.72 -10.58 0.03
CA ASN A 338 -6.87 -9.93 1.03
C ASN A 338 -6.13 -10.95 1.91
N GLY A 339 -5.85 -12.14 1.38
CA GLY A 339 -5.24 -13.25 2.10
C GLY A 339 -3.74 -13.03 2.38
N GLY A 340 -3.39 -12.94 3.68
CA GLY A 340 -2.04 -12.70 4.17
C GLY A 340 -1.38 -13.90 4.88
N THR A 341 -0.41 -13.63 5.76
CA THR A 341 0.32 -14.67 6.52
C THR A 341 -0.37 -15.11 7.82
N SER A 342 -1.36 -14.37 8.31
CA SER A 342 -2.06 -14.68 9.55
C SER A 342 -3.52 -15.04 9.28
N VAL A 343 -3.90 -16.27 9.62
CA VAL A 343 -5.31 -16.67 9.71
C VAL A 343 -5.85 -16.13 11.02
N GLY A 344 -6.65 -15.06 10.96
CA GLY A 344 -7.43 -14.64 12.13
C GLY A 344 -8.46 -15.71 12.47
N GLN A 345 -8.76 -15.91 13.76
CA GLN A 345 -9.87 -16.76 14.17
C GLN A 345 -11.16 -16.31 13.46
N GLY A 346 -11.85 -17.25 12.79
CA GLY A 346 -13.08 -16.98 12.04
C GLY A 346 -12.90 -16.66 10.56
N LYS A 347 -11.90 -15.87 10.13
CA LYS A 347 -11.72 -15.50 8.71
C LYS A 347 -10.90 -16.55 7.94
N THR A 348 -11.56 -17.65 7.59
CA THR A 348 -10.97 -18.81 6.88
C THR A 348 -10.34 -18.45 5.53
N LEU A 349 -10.78 -17.38 4.88
CA LEU A 349 -10.32 -16.93 3.56
C LEU A 349 -9.14 -15.95 3.60
N HIS A 350 -8.82 -15.44 4.80
CA HIS A 350 -7.68 -14.54 5.01
C HIS A 350 -6.33 -15.30 5.05
N CYS A 351 -6.31 -16.51 4.49
CA CYS A 351 -5.12 -17.35 4.32
C CYS A 351 -4.60 -17.28 2.89
N PRO A 352 -3.34 -17.68 2.64
CA PRO A 352 -2.81 -17.75 1.29
C PRO A 352 -3.61 -18.74 0.43
N LEU A 353 -3.84 -18.40 -0.83
CA LEU A 353 -4.44 -19.28 -1.83
C LEU A 353 -3.55 -20.50 -2.05
N SER A 354 -4.16 -21.69 -2.05
CA SER A 354 -3.55 -22.95 -2.47
C SER A 354 -4.66 -23.95 -2.80
N ASP A 355 -4.32 -25.08 -3.44
CA ASP A 355 -5.33 -26.06 -3.89
C ASP A 355 -6.12 -26.71 -2.74
N ASN A 356 -5.52 -26.77 -1.55
CA ASN A 356 -6.14 -27.38 -0.35
C ASN A 356 -7.03 -26.40 0.43
N ARG A 357 -7.30 -25.20 -0.12
CA ARG A 357 -8.00 -24.11 0.56
C ARG A 357 -9.33 -23.81 -0.14
N PRO A 358 -10.31 -23.24 0.59
CA PRO A 358 -11.67 -23.07 0.07
C PRO A 358 -11.81 -21.98 -1.01
N HIS A 359 -10.75 -21.23 -1.34
CA HIS A 359 -10.82 -20.11 -2.29
C HIS A 359 -11.40 -20.51 -3.66
N ILE A 360 -10.97 -21.64 -4.25
CA ILE A 360 -11.42 -22.03 -5.60
C ILE A 360 -12.91 -22.37 -5.62
N GLU A 361 -13.38 -23.12 -4.64
CA GLU A 361 -14.81 -23.46 -4.49
C GLU A 361 -15.65 -22.21 -4.20
N LEU A 362 -15.15 -21.37 -3.30
CA LEU A 362 -15.79 -20.09 -2.99
C LEU A 362 -15.90 -19.19 -4.21
N TRP A 363 -14.84 -19.07 -5.01
CA TRP A 363 -14.87 -18.26 -6.23
C TRP A 363 -15.85 -18.80 -7.28
N LYS A 364 -16.07 -20.11 -7.35
CA LYS A 364 -17.13 -20.68 -8.19
C LYS A 364 -18.52 -20.22 -7.72
N LYS A 365 -18.79 -20.33 -6.40
CA LYS A 365 -20.05 -19.87 -5.81
C LYS A 365 -20.23 -18.35 -5.95
N ALA A 366 -19.21 -17.58 -5.58
CA ALA A 366 -19.21 -16.12 -5.67
C ALA A 366 -19.41 -15.65 -7.11
N SER A 367 -18.81 -16.30 -8.11
CA SER A 367 -19.02 -15.95 -9.53
C SER A 367 -20.49 -16.08 -9.95
N MET A 368 -21.21 -17.07 -9.43
CA MET A 368 -22.65 -17.23 -9.68
C MET A 368 -23.46 -16.16 -8.94
N GLY A 369 -23.14 -15.92 -7.66
CA GLY A 369 -23.75 -14.87 -6.84
C GLY A 369 -23.60 -13.48 -7.48
N ILE A 370 -22.37 -13.09 -7.82
CA ILE A 370 -22.05 -11.81 -8.47
C ILE A 370 -22.82 -11.65 -9.79
N LYS A 371 -22.92 -12.70 -10.62
CA LYS A 371 -23.71 -12.64 -11.87
C LYS A 371 -25.21 -12.46 -11.64
N SER A 372 -25.71 -12.84 -10.46
CA SER A 372 -27.11 -12.70 -10.10
C SER A 372 -27.47 -11.31 -9.56
N TRP A 373 -26.48 -10.50 -9.15
CA TRP A 373 -26.73 -9.19 -8.58
C TRP A 373 -27.34 -8.24 -9.61
N ILE A 374 -28.48 -7.65 -9.26
CA ILE A 374 -29.16 -6.60 -10.02
C ILE A 374 -29.38 -5.43 -9.07
N PHE A 375 -28.78 -4.29 -9.38
CA PHE A 375 -28.96 -3.06 -8.61
C PHE A 375 -30.26 -2.37 -9.00
N LEU A 376 -31.11 -2.12 -8.02
CA LEU A 376 -32.45 -1.59 -8.15
C LEU A 376 -32.55 -0.16 -7.60
N LYS A 377 -33.28 0.69 -8.32
CA LYS A 377 -33.73 1.99 -7.84
C LYS A 377 -35.24 2.05 -8.04
N ASP A 378 -35.96 2.34 -6.96
CA ASP A 378 -37.43 2.36 -6.96
C ASP A 378 -38.03 1.05 -7.54
N GLY A 379 -37.41 -0.09 -7.17
CA GLY A 379 -37.82 -1.43 -7.61
C GLY A 379 -37.47 -1.80 -9.06
N LYS A 380 -36.79 -0.94 -9.81
CA LYS A 380 -36.43 -1.17 -11.22
C LYS A 380 -34.92 -1.31 -11.41
N PRO A 381 -34.45 -2.18 -12.34
CA PRO A 381 -33.04 -2.26 -12.71
C PRO A 381 -32.50 -0.89 -13.10
N THR A 382 -31.47 -0.43 -12.40
CA THR A 382 -30.89 0.91 -12.64
C THR A 382 -30.00 0.93 -13.86
N PHE A 383 -29.33 -0.19 -14.15
CA PHE A 383 -28.31 -0.28 -15.19
C PHE A 383 -28.72 -1.29 -16.26
N LEU A 384 -28.53 -0.91 -17.53
CA LEU A 384 -28.71 -1.81 -18.68
C LEU A 384 -27.63 -2.90 -18.72
N HIS A 385 -26.45 -2.61 -18.16
CA HIS A 385 -25.31 -3.52 -18.08
C HIS A 385 -24.78 -3.58 -16.65
N PRO A 386 -24.17 -4.70 -16.22
CA PRO A 386 -23.57 -4.80 -14.90
C PRO A 386 -22.60 -3.64 -14.63
N PRO A 387 -22.66 -2.98 -13.45
CA PRO A 387 -21.74 -1.93 -13.10
C PRO A 387 -20.27 -2.37 -13.20
N PRO A 388 -19.33 -1.43 -13.41
CA PRO A 388 -17.92 -1.75 -13.52
C PRO A 388 -17.40 -2.61 -12.37
N SER A 389 -17.74 -2.31 -11.11
CA SER A 389 -17.26 -3.08 -9.97
C SER A 389 -17.75 -4.53 -9.95
N GLN A 390 -18.98 -4.79 -10.39
CA GLN A 390 -19.52 -6.14 -10.53
C GLN A 390 -18.74 -6.95 -11.57
N ASN A 391 -18.45 -6.35 -12.73
CA ASN A 391 -17.60 -6.97 -13.74
C ASN A 391 -16.15 -7.11 -13.27
N GLY A 392 -15.64 -6.15 -12.50
CA GLY A 392 -14.29 -6.15 -11.93
C GLY A 392 -14.07 -7.38 -11.05
N TRP A 393 -15.02 -7.70 -10.16
CA TRP A 393 -14.93 -8.91 -9.34
C TRP A 393 -14.85 -10.20 -10.16
N LEU A 394 -15.63 -10.31 -11.24
CA LEU A 394 -15.60 -11.49 -12.12
C LEU A 394 -14.27 -11.61 -12.87
N ILE A 395 -13.72 -10.48 -13.31
CA ILE A 395 -12.41 -10.38 -13.96
C ILE A 395 -11.32 -10.81 -12.97
N ASP A 396 -11.33 -10.28 -11.76
CA ASP A 396 -10.33 -10.55 -10.73
C ASP A 396 -10.32 -12.01 -10.28
N ILE A 397 -11.50 -12.65 -10.15
CA ILE A 397 -11.59 -14.09 -9.88
C ILE A 397 -10.88 -14.89 -10.97
N THR A 398 -11.17 -14.56 -12.24
CA THR A 398 -10.59 -15.26 -13.39
C THR A 398 -9.08 -14.99 -13.50
N ALA A 399 -8.66 -13.76 -13.23
CA ALA A 399 -7.26 -13.33 -13.22
C ALA A 399 -6.46 -14.02 -12.11
N ALA A 400 -6.96 -14.04 -10.89
CA ALA A 400 -6.31 -14.69 -9.76
C ALA A 400 -6.18 -16.20 -9.95
N GLN A 401 -7.20 -16.85 -10.53
CA GLN A 401 -7.12 -18.27 -10.93
C GLN A 401 -6.06 -18.52 -12.01
N HIS A 402 -5.89 -17.61 -12.96
CA HIS A 402 -4.82 -17.71 -13.96
C HIS A 402 -3.44 -17.54 -13.33
N VAL A 403 -3.24 -16.47 -12.55
CA VAL A 403 -1.98 -16.22 -11.83
C VAL A 403 -1.61 -17.41 -10.95
N TRP A 404 -2.57 -18.00 -10.23
CA TRP A 404 -2.32 -19.19 -9.42
C TRP A 404 -1.84 -20.38 -10.23
N ARG A 405 -2.46 -20.65 -11.39
CA ARG A 405 -2.00 -21.74 -12.28
C ARG A 405 -0.58 -21.52 -12.76
N THR A 406 -0.24 -20.30 -13.22
CA THR A 406 1.11 -19.95 -13.67
C THR A 406 2.14 -20.11 -12.56
N LEU A 407 1.83 -19.66 -11.34
CA LEU A 407 2.74 -19.79 -10.20
C LEU A 407 2.87 -21.25 -9.74
N LYS A 408 1.80 -22.04 -9.80
CA LYS A 408 1.83 -23.46 -9.48
C LYS A 408 2.74 -24.23 -10.44
N GLU A 409 2.63 -23.96 -11.74
CA GLU A 409 3.54 -24.52 -12.76
C GLU A 409 5.01 -24.14 -12.51
N ALA A 410 5.24 -22.95 -11.95
CA ALA A 410 6.56 -22.50 -11.50
C ALA A 410 7.01 -23.08 -10.15
N GLY A 411 6.21 -23.93 -9.50
CA GLY A 411 6.54 -24.61 -8.24
C GLY A 411 6.23 -23.82 -6.96
N PHE A 412 5.30 -22.86 -7.03
CA PHE A 412 4.80 -22.16 -5.83
C PHE A 412 3.84 -23.06 -5.04
N GLN A 413 3.96 -23.03 -3.71
CA GLN A 413 3.06 -23.78 -2.81
C GLN A 413 1.81 -22.98 -2.43
N HIS A 414 1.90 -21.65 -2.46
CA HIS A 414 0.79 -20.76 -2.12
C HIS A 414 0.98 -19.39 -2.77
N LEU A 415 -0.12 -18.63 -2.88
CA LEU A 415 -0.14 -17.25 -3.33
C LEU A 415 -0.80 -16.36 -2.27
N HIS A 416 -0.12 -15.28 -1.89
CA HIS A 416 -0.71 -14.22 -1.09
C HIS A 416 -1.55 -13.30 -1.98
N THR A 417 -2.88 -13.45 -1.95
CA THR A 417 -3.78 -12.65 -2.81
C THR A 417 -3.73 -11.17 -2.49
N GLN A 418 -3.38 -10.79 -1.25
CA GLN A 418 -3.09 -9.39 -0.88
C GLN A 418 -1.96 -8.74 -1.70
N ASN A 419 -1.12 -9.52 -2.39
CA ASN A 419 -0.08 -8.99 -3.29
C ASN A 419 -0.65 -8.60 -4.66
N LEU A 420 -1.93 -8.84 -4.93
CA LEU A 420 -2.65 -8.47 -6.14
C LEU A 420 -3.57 -7.26 -5.92
N ASN A 421 -3.15 -6.30 -5.09
CA ASN A 421 -3.87 -5.05 -4.83
C ASN A 421 -2.93 -3.84 -4.83
N GLN A 422 -3.45 -2.62 -4.96
CA GLN A 422 -2.64 -1.41 -5.12
C GLN A 422 -2.21 -0.75 -3.80
N ASP A 423 -2.49 -1.36 -2.64
CA ASP A 423 -2.07 -0.82 -1.34
C ASP A 423 -0.56 -0.50 -1.28
N PRO A 424 0.36 -1.32 -1.82
CA PRO A 424 1.79 -0.99 -1.85
C PRO A 424 2.11 0.34 -2.52
N LEU A 425 1.39 0.66 -3.59
CA LEU A 425 1.52 1.86 -4.41
C LEU A 425 0.85 3.06 -3.73
N ALA A 426 -0.39 2.90 -3.23
CA ALA A 426 -1.09 3.92 -2.46
C ALA A 426 -0.31 4.35 -1.20
N ASN A 427 0.32 3.39 -0.50
CA ASN A 427 1.22 3.67 0.62
C ASN A 427 2.45 4.49 0.19
N THR A 428 2.93 4.30 -1.04
CA THR A 428 4.04 5.08 -1.59
C THR A 428 3.62 6.51 -1.89
N PHE A 429 2.42 6.73 -2.42
CA PHE A 429 1.85 8.08 -2.53
C PHE A 429 1.68 8.75 -1.16
N GLY A 430 1.23 8.00 -0.15
CA GLY A 430 1.19 8.46 1.23
C GLY A 430 2.57 8.91 1.74
N ALA A 431 3.61 8.10 1.51
CA ALA A 431 4.99 8.44 1.86
C ALA A 431 5.49 9.69 1.13
N ILE A 432 5.14 9.87 -0.15
CA ILE A 432 5.48 11.06 -0.94
C ILE A 432 4.84 12.31 -0.33
N ARG A 433 3.53 12.27 -0.01
CA ARG A 433 2.84 13.39 0.65
C ARG A 433 3.47 13.70 2.01
N LEU A 434 3.77 12.69 2.82
CA LEU A 434 4.42 12.85 4.12
C LEU A 434 5.81 13.50 4.03
N ASN A 435 6.60 13.15 3.02
CA ASN A 435 7.92 13.76 2.78
C ASN A 435 7.81 15.25 2.43
N CYS A 436 6.66 15.70 1.94
CA CYS A 436 6.36 17.11 1.65
C CYS A 436 5.79 17.87 2.88
N GLY A 437 5.74 17.25 4.06
CA GLY A 437 5.28 17.87 5.30
C GLY A 437 3.79 18.18 5.26
N SER A 438 3.42 19.45 5.48
CA SER A 438 2.02 19.89 5.41
C SER A 438 1.50 20.05 3.99
N ASN A 439 2.36 19.93 2.96
CA ASN A 439 1.92 20.02 1.58
C ASN A 439 1.42 18.66 1.07
N ASN A 440 0.10 18.45 1.15
CA ASN A 440 -0.54 17.25 0.61
C ASN A 440 -0.62 17.24 -0.92
N ASN A 441 -0.36 18.35 -1.62
CA ASN A 441 -0.42 18.43 -3.08
C ASN A 441 0.93 18.90 -3.67
N PRO A 442 1.90 17.98 -3.85
CA PRO A 442 3.25 18.34 -4.26
C PRO A 442 3.27 18.90 -5.68
N ILE A 443 4.23 19.78 -5.98
CA ILE A 443 4.58 20.14 -7.37
C ILE A 443 5.51 19.08 -7.97
N VAL A 444 5.73 19.12 -9.29
CA VAL A 444 6.61 18.19 -10.02
C VAL A 444 7.95 17.96 -9.33
N GLY A 445 8.73 19.02 -9.04
CA GLY A 445 10.04 18.88 -8.39
C GLY A 445 9.96 18.24 -7.00
N GLN A 446 8.93 18.58 -6.21
CA GLN A 446 8.71 18.00 -4.88
C GLN A 446 8.35 16.51 -4.96
N PHE A 447 7.54 16.12 -5.95
CA PHE A 447 7.22 14.71 -6.19
C PHE A 447 8.48 13.91 -6.52
N VAL A 448 9.31 14.41 -7.44
CA VAL A 448 10.59 13.77 -7.84
C VAL A 448 11.50 13.57 -6.64
N ASP A 449 11.72 14.62 -5.85
CA ASP A 449 12.57 14.57 -4.66
C ASP A 449 12.04 13.59 -3.61
N ALA A 450 10.73 13.64 -3.33
CA ALA A 450 10.09 12.76 -2.35
C ALA A 450 10.07 11.29 -2.78
N LEU A 451 9.85 11.00 -4.06
CA LEU A 451 9.90 9.65 -4.63
C LEU A 451 11.33 9.10 -4.57
N LYS A 452 12.32 9.91 -4.94
CA LYS A 452 13.73 9.56 -4.85
C LYS A 452 14.16 9.21 -3.42
N ILE A 453 13.76 10.03 -2.45
CA ILE A 453 14.01 9.76 -1.01
C ILE A 453 13.33 8.45 -0.60
N SER A 454 12.09 8.21 -1.03
CA SER A 454 11.34 6.99 -0.70
C SER A 454 12.02 5.73 -1.25
N ILE A 455 12.57 5.79 -2.46
CA ILE A 455 13.31 4.69 -3.07
C ILE A 455 14.64 4.45 -2.34
N ILE A 456 15.41 5.49 -2.08
CA ILE A 456 16.71 5.40 -1.38
C ILE A 456 16.51 4.82 0.03
N ASN A 457 15.52 5.32 0.77
CA ASN A 457 15.18 4.78 2.08
C ASN A 457 14.71 3.33 2.00
N GLY A 458 13.84 3.00 1.05
CA GLY A 458 13.32 1.64 0.84
C GLY A 458 14.34 0.62 0.32
N LEU A 459 15.43 1.07 -0.31
CA LEU A 459 16.57 0.22 -0.68
C LEU A 459 17.44 -0.15 0.52
N ALA A 460 17.54 0.72 1.53
CA ALA A 460 18.38 0.49 2.70
C ALA A 460 17.65 -0.09 3.93
N PHE A 461 16.31 -0.05 3.95
CA PHE A 461 15.54 -0.40 5.15
C PHE A 461 15.50 -1.88 5.55
N ARG A 462 16.12 -2.80 4.78
CA ARG A 462 16.16 -4.23 5.13
C ARG A 462 17.03 -4.55 6.37
N GLY A 463 17.76 -3.59 6.94
CA GLY A 463 18.56 -3.80 8.15
C GLY A 463 18.55 -2.66 9.20
N LEU A 464 17.98 -1.48 8.90
CA LEU A 464 18.14 -0.28 9.73
C LEU A 464 17.06 -0.04 10.81
N GLY A 465 15.95 -0.79 10.80
CA GLY A 465 14.90 -0.64 11.83
C GLY A 465 15.40 -0.95 13.24
N GLU A 466 16.23 -1.99 13.39
CA GLU A 466 16.93 -2.28 14.65
C GLU A 466 17.98 -1.21 14.99
N LEU A 467 18.61 -0.61 13.98
CA LEU A 467 19.65 0.40 14.17
C LEU A 467 19.11 1.67 14.82
N ILE A 468 17.94 2.16 14.42
CA ILE A 468 17.38 3.39 14.97
C ILE A 468 17.05 3.19 16.46
N MET A 469 16.47 2.03 16.81
CA MET A 469 16.22 1.65 18.20
C MET A 469 17.53 1.55 18.99
N ARG A 470 18.57 0.92 18.43
CA ARG A 470 19.88 0.78 19.11
C ARG A 470 20.66 2.09 19.18
N MET A 471 20.57 2.98 18.20
CA MET A 471 21.15 4.33 18.25
C MET A 471 20.42 5.22 19.25
N MET A 472 19.09 5.11 19.37
CA MET A 472 18.33 5.80 20.42
C MET A 472 18.72 5.30 21.81
N VAL A 473 18.92 3.99 21.98
CA VAL A 473 19.41 3.41 23.24
C VAL A 473 20.87 3.83 23.53
N LEU A 474 21.73 3.88 22.52
CA LEU A 474 23.12 4.35 22.66
C LEU A 474 23.17 5.85 22.97
N LEU A 475 22.32 6.67 22.34
CA LEU A 475 22.14 8.07 22.67
C LEU A 475 21.60 8.23 24.09
N PHE A 476 20.65 7.41 24.51
CA PHE A 476 20.15 7.39 25.88
C PHE A 476 21.28 7.07 26.87
N TRP A 477 22.12 6.09 26.56
CA TRP A 477 23.29 5.73 27.37
C TRP A 477 24.38 6.83 27.40
N ILE A 478 24.65 7.48 26.27
CA ILE A 478 25.60 8.61 26.18
C ILE A 478 25.05 9.82 26.94
N ILE A 479 23.77 10.15 26.78
CA ILE A 479 23.14 11.27 27.49
C ILE A 479 23.10 10.96 28.99
N TYR A 480 22.72 9.75 29.39
CA TYR A 480 22.67 9.31 30.79
C TYR A 480 24.04 9.35 31.47
N ASN A 481 25.10 8.88 30.81
CA ASN A 481 26.46 8.89 31.38
C ASN A 481 27.15 10.27 31.31
N ARG A 482 26.85 11.08 30.30
CA ARG A 482 27.49 12.40 30.10
C ARG A 482 26.78 13.53 30.87
N PHE A 483 25.52 13.34 31.24
CA PHE A 483 24.70 14.30 31.99
C PHE A 483 24.21 13.75 33.34
N SER A 484 25.01 12.92 34.03
CA SER A 484 24.63 12.34 35.34
C SER A 484 24.31 13.40 36.42
N GLY A 485 24.66 14.67 36.19
CA GLY A 485 24.30 15.79 37.08
C GLY A 485 22.92 16.44 36.85
N HIS A 486 22.17 16.11 35.80
CA HIS A 486 20.93 16.84 35.44
C HIS A 486 19.72 15.92 35.15
N LEU A 487 19.40 15.02 36.08
CA LEU A 487 18.23 14.14 36.02
C LEU A 487 16.89 14.90 35.84
N LYS A 488 16.81 16.17 36.28
CA LYS A 488 15.58 16.98 36.24
C LYS A 488 15.17 17.41 34.82
N LEU A 489 16.09 17.47 33.85
CA LEU A 489 15.78 17.89 32.48
C LEU A 489 15.20 16.73 31.64
N LEU A 490 15.69 15.51 31.85
CA LEU A 490 15.19 14.30 31.19
C LEU A 490 13.71 14.03 31.51
N HIS A 491 13.28 14.30 32.74
CA HIS A 491 11.90 14.02 33.17
C HIS A 491 10.85 14.92 32.48
N LYS A 492 11.25 16.10 32.00
CA LYS A 492 10.38 17.03 31.25
C LYS A 492 10.26 16.70 29.75
N ILE A 493 11.26 16.05 29.16
CA ILE A 493 11.32 15.80 27.70
C ILE A 493 10.67 14.45 27.33
N LEU A 494 10.67 13.48 28.26
CA LEU A 494 10.22 12.10 28.01
C LEU A 494 8.75 11.93 27.54
N PRO A 495 7.76 12.72 28.00
CA PRO A 495 6.36 12.51 27.61
C PRO A 495 6.02 12.90 26.17
N GLU A 496 6.78 13.82 25.55
CA GLU A 496 6.43 14.37 24.22
C GLU A 496 6.96 13.53 23.04
N VAL A 497 7.90 12.61 23.26
CA VAL A 497 8.65 11.95 22.18
C VAL A 497 8.39 10.43 22.09
N MET A 498 7.84 9.80 23.13
CA MET A 498 7.78 8.33 23.24
C MET A 498 6.36 7.83 23.50
N THR A 499 5.86 6.91 22.66
CA THR A 499 4.60 6.19 22.95
C THR A 499 4.84 5.13 24.04
N ARG A 500 3.83 4.85 24.89
CA ARG A 500 3.88 3.95 26.07
C ARG A 500 4.58 2.60 25.83
N LYS A 501 4.50 2.04 24.61
CA LYS A 501 5.17 0.79 24.22
C LYS A 501 6.71 0.88 24.29
N TYR A 502 7.29 2.01 23.92
CA TYR A 502 8.75 2.20 23.86
C TYR A 502 9.34 2.54 25.24
N LEU A 503 8.56 3.20 26.09
CA LEU A 503 8.93 3.45 27.48
C LEU A 503 9.12 2.14 28.26
N LEU A 504 8.26 1.15 28.03
CA LEU A 504 8.33 -0.16 28.68
C LEU A 504 9.58 -0.97 28.29
N VAL A 505 10.01 -0.85 27.02
CA VAL A 505 11.22 -1.51 26.51
C VAL A 505 12.48 -0.86 27.10
N CYS A 506 12.52 0.47 27.17
CA CYS A 506 13.60 1.20 27.82
C CYS A 506 13.71 0.90 29.32
N LEU A 507 12.58 0.76 30.03
CA LEU A 507 12.56 0.37 31.45
C LEU A 507 13.04 -1.06 31.67
N ARG A 508 12.64 -2.01 30.81
CA ARG A 508 13.12 -3.41 30.89
C ARG A 508 14.61 -3.55 30.62
N VAL A 509 15.15 -2.80 29.65
CA VAL A 509 16.59 -2.79 29.37
C VAL A 509 17.40 -2.09 30.47
N SER A 510 16.84 -1.02 31.07
CA SER A 510 17.43 -0.37 32.25
C SER A 510 17.53 -1.31 33.45
N MET A 511 16.47 -2.10 33.74
CA MET A 511 16.48 -3.11 34.80
C MET A 511 17.43 -4.28 34.53
N LEU A 512 17.57 -4.69 33.25
CA LEU A 512 18.53 -5.73 32.86
C LEU A 512 19.99 -5.28 33.01
N LEU A 513 20.27 -3.99 32.82
CA LEU A 513 21.62 -3.43 32.95
C LEU A 513 21.96 -3.01 34.39
N SER A 514 20.98 -2.78 35.26
CA SER A 514 21.23 -2.52 36.70
C SER A 514 21.63 -3.77 37.48
N ASN A 515 21.36 -4.97 36.96
CA ASN A 515 21.67 -6.25 37.61
C ASN A 515 23.08 -6.78 37.34
N TYR A 516 23.89 -6.09 36.54
CA TYR A 516 25.31 -6.38 36.37
C TYR A 516 26.16 -5.31 37.07
N ARG A 517 26.15 -5.35 38.41
CA ARG A 517 27.23 -4.75 39.20
C ARG A 517 28.40 -5.72 39.23
N TRP A 518 29.57 -5.20 38.89
CA TRP A 518 30.86 -5.85 38.97
C TRP A 518 31.17 -6.31 40.41
N THR A 519 31.42 -7.60 40.56
CA THR A 519 32.63 -8.12 41.24
C THR A 519 33.51 -8.74 40.18
#